data_AF-A0A4Y4XNY0-F1
#
_entry.id   AF-A0A4Y4XNY0-F1
#
_cell.length_a   1.000
_cell.length_b   1.000
_cell.length_c   1.000
_cell.angle_alpha   90.00
_cell.angle_beta   90.00
_cell.angle_gamma   90.00
#
_symmetry.space_group_name_H-M   'P 1'
#
loop_
_entity.id
_entity.type
_entity.pdbx_description
1 polymer ?
#
loop_
_entity_poly.entity_id
_entity_poly.type
_entity_poly.pdbx_seq_one_letter_code
_entity_poly.pdbx_strand_id
1 'polypeptide(L)' 'FAISHQVHIPALAKNHILVFKENHKSLAKTLNNEERVLEIARMIGGSENIESAISFAKEKLKAQE' A
#
# COMPACT_ATOMS: atom_id res chain seq x y z
N PHE A 1 0.26 -16.78 -2.63
CA PHE A 1 0.60 -15.36 -2.91
C PHE A 1 -0.45 -14.81 -3.87
N ALA A 2 -0.73 -13.51 -3.84
CA ALA A 2 -1.73 -12.89 -4.70
C ALA A 2 -1.22 -11.55 -5.24
N ILE A 3 -1.68 -11.16 -6.43
CA ILE A 3 -1.44 -9.85 -7.03
C ILE A 3 -2.80 -9.16 -7.12
N SER A 4 -2.90 -7.94 -6.58
CA SER A 4 -4.16 -7.20 -6.58
C SER A 4 -3.91 -5.70 -6.67
N HIS A 5 -4.79 -5.02 -7.39
CA HIS A 5 -4.92 -3.56 -7.39
C HIS A 5 -5.93 -3.07 -6.33
N GLN A 6 -6.68 -3.97 -5.70
CA GLN A 6 -7.68 -3.62 -4.69
C GLN A 6 -7.06 -3.63 -3.30
N VAL A 7 -7.23 -2.55 -2.54
CA VAL A 7 -6.59 -2.31 -1.24
C VAL A 7 -6.92 -3.29 -0.13
N HIS A 8 -8.04 -3.99 -0.19
CA HIS A 8 -8.43 -4.92 0.87
C HIS A 8 -7.49 -6.13 0.96
N ILE A 9 -6.91 -6.58 -0.17
CA ILE A 9 -5.97 -7.71 -0.18
C ILE A 9 -4.61 -7.36 0.45
N PRO A 10 -3.88 -6.30 0.03
CA PRO A 10 -2.61 -5.93 0.65
C PRO A 10 -2.74 -5.42 2.09
N ALA A 11 -3.93 -4.94 2.50
CA ALA A 11 -4.21 -4.65 3.90
C ALA A 11 -4.09 -5.92 4.75
N LEU A 12 -4.80 -6.99 4.38
CA LEU A 12 -4.84 -8.28 5.09
C LEU A 12 -3.52 -9.08 5.03
N ALA A 13 -2.61 -8.72 4.13
CA ALA A 13 -1.39 -9.49 3.91
C ALA A 13 -0.39 -9.32 5.07
N LYS A 14 0.30 -10.41 5.45
CA LYS A 14 1.44 -10.34 6.38
C LYS A 14 2.65 -9.61 5.78
N ASN A 15 2.87 -9.80 4.49
CA ASN A 15 3.95 -9.17 3.72
C ASN A 15 3.36 -8.47 2.50
N HIS A 16 3.81 -7.25 2.22
CA HIS A 16 3.38 -6.48 1.05
C HIS A 16 4.61 -6.17 0.17
N ILE A 17 4.58 -6.66 -1.07
CA ILE A 17 5.63 -6.41 -2.07
C ILE A 17 5.07 -5.44 -3.12
N LEU A 18 5.71 -4.28 -3.25
CA LEU A 18 5.42 -3.30 -4.28
C LEU A 18 6.22 -3.61 -5.54
N VAL A 19 5.54 -3.66 -6.67
CA VAL A 19 6.17 -3.72 -8.00
C VAL A 19 6.06 -2.35 -8.65
N PHE A 20 7.19 -1.77 -9.04
CA PHE A 20 7.27 -0.44 -9.64
C PHE A 20 8.26 -0.41 -10.80
N LYS A 21 8.19 0.65 -11.62
CA LYS A 21 9.10 0.86 -12.74
C LYS A 21 10.06 1.99 -12.43
N GLU A 22 11.34 1.75 -12.67
CA GLU A 22 12.39 2.75 -12.59
C GLU A 22 13.39 2.51 -13.73
N ASN A 23 13.77 3.55 -14.47
CA ASN A 23 14.74 3.46 -15.57
C ASN A 23 14.42 2.33 -16.59
N HIS A 24 13.15 2.21 -16.99
CA HIS A 24 12.63 1.17 -17.88
C HIS A 24 12.77 -0.28 -17.38
N LYS A 25 13.11 -0.49 -16.10
CA LYS A 25 13.15 -1.81 -15.47
C LYS A 25 12.02 -1.98 -14.47
N SER A 26 11.50 -3.20 -14.36
CA SER A 26 10.56 -3.57 -13.30
C SER A 26 11.34 -3.98 -12.06
N LEU A 27 11.08 -3.32 -10.94
CA LEU A 27 11.69 -3.58 -9.65
C LEU A 27 10.61 -4.04 -8.66
N ALA A 28 11.03 -4.81 -7.66
CA ALA A 28 10.17 -5.25 -6.56
C ALA A 28 10.81 -4.90 -5.23
N LYS A 29 10.02 -4.39 -4.29
CA LYS A 29 10.47 -4.03 -2.93
C LYS A 29 9.45 -4.50 -1.90
N THR A 30 9.91 -5.17 -0.86
CA THR A 30 9.09 -5.46 0.32
C THR A 30 8.92 -4.18 1.15
N LEU A 31 7.68 -3.83 1.46
CA LEU A 31 7.35 -2.61 2.19
C LEU A 31 7.32 -2.86 3.70
N ASN A 32 7.88 -1.93 4.47
CA ASN A 32 7.70 -1.87 5.92
C ASN A 32 6.32 -1.27 6.29
N ASN A 33 5.98 -1.23 7.58
CA ASN A 33 4.65 -0.76 8.03
C ASN A 33 4.33 0.69 7.61
N GLU A 34 5.29 1.60 7.66
CA GLU A 34 5.09 2.99 7.25
C GLU A 34 4.90 3.10 5.74
N GLU A 35 5.73 2.41 4.97
CA GLU A 35 5.63 2.36 3.51
C GLU A 35 4.32 1.70 3.04
N ARG A 36 3.83 0.68 3.77
CA ARG A 36 2.54 0.04 3.51
C ARG A 36 1.37 1.00 3.69
N VAL A 37 1.40 1.84 4.73
CA VAL A 37 0.40 2.89 4.95
C VAL A 37 0.38 3.85 3.75
N LEU A 38 1.55 4.30 3.31
CA LEU A 38 1.66 5.22 2.18
C LEU A 38 1.17 4.60 0.87
N GLU A 39 1.50 3.33 0.62
CA GLU A 39 1.06 2.63 -0.59
C GLU A 39 -0.45 2.39 -0.59
N ILE A 40 -1.04 1.96 0.54
CA ILE A 40 -2.49 1.81 0.65
C ILE A 40 -3.19 3.16 0.50
N ALA A 41 -2.66 4.22 1.12
CA ALA A 41 -3.19 5.57 0.95
C ALA A 41 -3.14 6.02 -0.52
N ARG A 42 -2.03 5.77 -1.22
CA ARG A 42 -1.87 6.04 -2.66
C ARG A 42 -2.93 5.29 -3.49
N MET A 43 -3.21 4.03 -3.15
CA MET A 43 -4.20 3.22 -3.85
C MET A 43 -5.65 3.69 -3.59
N ILE A 44 -5.92 4.40 -2.48
CA ILE A 44 -7.27 4.90 -2.11
C ILE A 44 -7.52 6.31 -2.63
N GLY A 45 -6.61 7.23 -2.31
CA GLY A 45 -6.84 8.67 -2.46
C GLY A 45 -6.42 9.25 -3.80
N GLY A 46 -5.66 8.50 -4.62
CA GLY A 46 -4.98 9.12 -5.76
C GLY A 46 -4.14 10.33 -5.31
N SER A 47 -4.03 11.35 -6.15
CA SER A 47 -3.18 12.53 -5.92
C SER A 47 -3.83 13.70 -5.18
N GLU A 48 -5.14 13.65 -4.88
CA GLU A 48 -5.89 14.87 -4.48
C GLU A 48 -6.10 15.03 -2.97
N ASN A 49 -6.04 13.96 -2.16
CA ASN A 49 -6.26 14.09 -0.71
C ASN A 49 -5.50 13.05 0.13
N ILE A 50 -4.16 13.18 0.12
CA ILE A 50 -3.25 12.18 0.68
C ILE A 50 -3.34 12.05 2.21
N GLU A 51 -3.62 13.14 2.93
CA GLU A 51 -3.70 13.13 4.41
C GLU A 51 -4.88 12.30 4.90
N SER A 52 -6.06 12.51 4.31
CA SER A 52 -7.27 11.74 4.62
C SER A 52 -7.07 10.26 4.28
N ALA A 53 -6.44 9.97 3.15
CA ALA A 53 -6.14 8.60 2.72
C ALA A 53 -5.13 7.90 3.65
N ILE A 54 -4.11 8.63 4.15
CA ILE A 54 -3.16 8.13 5.15
C ILE A 54 -3.87 7.80 6.46
N SER A 55 -4.76 8.68 6.93
CA SER A 55 -5.52 8.44 8.17
C SER A 55 -6.35 7.16 8.07
N PHE A 56 -7.08 7.00 6.97
CA PHE A 56 -7.87 5.80 6.70
C PHE A 56 -7.01 4.53 6.56
N ALA A 57 -5.87 4.61 5.86
CA ALA A 57 -4.95 3.50 5.71
C ALA A 57 -4.36 3.03 7.04
N LYS A 58 -4.00 3.96 7.93
CA LYS A 58 -3.53 3.66 9.30
C LYS A 58 -4.59 2.96 10.12
N GLU A 59 -5.83 3.41 10.07
CA GLU A 59 -6.94 2.78 10.79
C GLU A 59 -7.16 1.34 10.31
N LYS A 60 -7.16 1.12 8.99
CA LYS A 60 -7.35 -0.22 8.42
C LYS A 60 -6.23 -1.20 8.72
N LEU A 61 -4.97 -0.74 8.78
CA LEU A 61 -3.84 -1.60 9.13
C LEU A 61 -3.73 -1.86 10.64
N LYS A 62 -4.08 -0.90 11.49
CA LYS A 62 -4.10 -1.09 12.97
C LYS A 62 -5.21 -2.03 13.44
N ALA A 63 -6.35 -2.06 12.76
CA ALA A 63 -7.47 -2.95 13.09
C ALA A 63 -7.18 -4.45 12.83
N GLN A 64 -5.95 -4.80 12.42
CA GLN A 64 -5.55 -6.16 12.03
C GLN A 64 -4.40 -6.73 12.89
N GLU A 65 -3.97 -6.02 13.94
CA GLU A 65 -3.15 -6.55 15.05
C GLU A 65 -4.03 -7.03 16.20
#